data_AF-A0A3B0RAK5-F1
#
_entry.id   AF-A0A3B0RAK5-F1
#
_cell.length_a   1.000
_cell.length_b   1.000
_cell.length_c   1.000
_cell.angle_alpha   90.00
_cell.angle_beta   90.00
_cell.angle_gamma   90.00
#
_symmetry.space_group_name_H-M   'P 1'
#
loop_
_entity.id
_entity.type
_entity.pdbx_description
1 polymer ?
#
loop_
_entity_poly.entity_id
_entity_poly.type
_entity_poly.pdbx_seq_one_letter_code
_entity_poly.pdbx_strand_id
1 'polypeptide(L)'
;MSLKHNKNFPKVKQWFNHIPHAVTMLFGIIILVSILSYIIPAGTYERIIVDGKKAVVPGSYKIIPSTPIGLLDMFRAIPLGFKAAVEIIFIVLAGAIMFGFMEKSKAVENSIGTLVKTLGLERKYLIIVIMTFIYGFLGVAVGYENNIAMVPIAAVLSLALGGDLILAAGISVGAMTIGFGLSPINPYTVGTGHKIAELSMFSGALLRSILCFTALSIMAYYNVRYFKKITKHPEKSLGKGLDESGISLSKPIQDYTITANNWMIISVFLLGLMVILYGVFNWHWYINELSAIFLMVAVLCGIISRMSATTMSETVLESVSKAAPGAFMVGFATTIKVLMEMGNISDTISFNLSQMLQDLPLYA
;
A
#
# COMPACT_ATOMS: atom_id res chain seq x y z
N MET A 1 -6.78 4.96 -55.11
CA MET A 1 -5.69 3.98 -54.83
C MET A 1 -4.76 4.60 -53.79
N SER A 2 -5.02 4.34 -52.50
CA SER A 2 -4.19 4.83 -51.39
C SER A 2 -3.79 3.63 -50.54
N LEU A 3 -2.55 3.19 -50.73
CA LEU A 3 -1.94 2.05 -50.07
C LEU A 3 -1.67 2.41 -48.61
N LYS A 4 -2.54 1.98 -47.70
CA LYS A 4 -2.22 1.91 -46.26
C LYS A 4 -1.12 0.85 -46.08
N HIS A 5 0.12 1.31 -45.96
CA HIS A 5 1.25 0.51 -45.51
C HIS A 5 1.01 0.10 -44.05
N ASN A 6 0.37 -1.05 -43.85
CA ASN A 6 0.29 -1.72 -42.56
C ASN A 6 1.63 -2.42 -42.31
N LYS A 7 2.63 -1.67 -41.84
CA LYS A 7 3.89 -2.27 -41.35
C LYS A 7 3.62 -2.88 -39.98
N ASN A 8 3.23 -4.16 -39.99
CA ASN A 8 3.29 -5.04 -38.82
C ASN A 8 4.76 -5.22 -38.42
N PHE A 9 5.27 -4.35 -37.56
CA PHE A 9 6.50 -4.64 -36.85
C PHE A 9 6.22 -5.78 -35.87
N PRO A 10 7.01 -6.88 -35.86
CA PRO A 10 6.88 -7.90 -34.84
C PRO A 10 7.18 -7.25 -33.48
N LYS A 11 6.16 -7.14 -32.62
CA LYS A 11 6.36 -6.71 -31.23
C LYS A 11 7.32 -7.72 -30.60
N VAL A 12 8.57 -7.32 -30.37
CA VAL A 12 9.50 -8.08 -29.54
C VAL A 12 8.77 -8.33 -28.22
N LYS A 13 8.40 -9.58 -27.94
CA LYS A 13 7.73 -9.94 -26.69
C LYS A 13 8.72 -9.67 -25.58
N GLN A 14 8.50 -8.58 -24.86
CA GLN A 14 9.39 -8.15 -23.78
C GLN A 14 9.30 -9.18 -22.64
N TRP A 15 10.43 -9.51 -22.01
CA TRP A 15 10.53 -10.61 -21.04
C TRP A 15 9.51 -10.50 -19.90
N PHE A 16 9.17 -9.26 -19.49
CA PHE A 16 8.19 -8.98 -18.45
C PHE A 16 6.75 -9.34 -18.82
N ASN A 17 6.43 -9.54 -20.11
CA ASN A 17 5.11 -10.02 -20.54
C ASN A 17 4.84 -11.49 -20.14
N HIS A 18 5.86 -12.19 -19.62
CA HIS A 18 5.75 -13.56 -19.12
C HIS A 18 5.82 -13.65 -17.59
N ILE A 19 5.86 -12.53 -16.87
CA ILE A 19 5.83 -12.56 -15.41
C ILE A 19 4.45 -13.08 -14.98
N PRO A 20 4.38 -14.21 -14.25
CA PRO A 20 3.11 -14.76 -13.79
C PRO A 20 2.40 -13.76 -12.87
N HIS A 21 1.07 -13.90 -12.77
CA HIS A 21 0.30 -13.11 -11.83
C HIS A 21 0.83 -13.29 -10.38
N ALA A 22 0.73 -12.24 -9.55
CA ALA A 22 1.28 -12.25 -8.19
C ALA A 22 0.84 -13.45 -7.35
N VAL A 23 -0.43 -13.84 -7.46
CA VAL A 23 -0.98 -15.04 -6.78
C VAL A 23 -0.26 -16.32 -7.22
N THR A 24 -0.01 -16.48 -8.52
CA THR A 24 0.73 -17.62 -9.06
C THR A 24 2.17 -17.64 -8.56
N MET A 25 2.82 -16.47 -8.49
CA MET A 25 4.17 -16.35 -7.95
C MET A 25 4.22 -16.74 -6.46
N LEU A 26 3.28 -16.23 -5.64
CA LEU A 26 3.21 -16.57 -4.22
C LEU A 26 2.96 -18.07 -4.01
N PHE A 27 2.09 -18.69 -4.81
CA PHE A 27 1.90 -20.14 -4.77
C PHE A 27 3.16 -20.91 -5.17
N GLY A 28 3.89 -20.43 -6.19
CA GLY A 28 5.20 -20.98 -6.55
C GLY A 28 6.21 -20.90 -5.40
N ILE A 29 6.22 -19.79 -4.65
CA ILE A 29 7.10 -19.64 -3.48
C ILE A 29 6.67 -20.58 -2.34
N ILE A 30 5.38 -20.81 -2.14
CA ILE A 30 4.86 -21.80 -1.17
C ILE A 30 5.38 -23.21 -1.48
N ILE A 31 5.34 -23.61 -2.76
CA ILE A 31 5.90 -24.90 -3.19
C ILE A 31 7.41 -24.91 -2.96
N LEU A 32 8.12 -23.86 -3.37
CA LEU A 32 9.57 -23.74 -3.22
C LEU A 32 9.99 -23.89 -1.75
N VAL A 33 9.36 -23.15 -0.83
CA VAL A 33 9.68 -23.22 0.61
C VAL A 33 9.39 -24.60 1.18
N SER A 34 8.33 -25.27 0.72
CA SER A 34 8.03 -26.64 1.11
C SER A 34 9.13 -27.60 0.66
N ILE A 35 9.65 -27.46 -0.57
CA ILE A 35 10.80 -28.25 -1.05
C ILE A 35 12.07 -27.91 -0.25
N LEU A 36 12.31 -26.63 0.03
CA LEU A 36 13.47 -26.19 0.82
C LEU A 36 13.48 -26.78 2.23
N SER A 37 12.33 -27.12 2.80
CA SER A 37 12.26 -27.82 4.10
C SER A 37 12.92 -29.22 4.11
N TYR A 38 13.13 -29.82 2.94
CA TYR A 38 13.86 -31.09 2.79
C TYR A 38 15.36 -30.89 2.64
N ILE A 39 15.79 -29.70 2.22
CA ILE A 39 17.19 -29.40 1.87
C ILE A 39 17.88 -28.65 3.01
N ILE A 40 17.19 -27.67 3.59
CA ILE A 40 17.72 -26.81 4.64
C ILE A 40 17.53 -27.51 6.00
N PRO A 41 18.59 -27.66 6.82
CA PRO A 41 18.48 -28.24 8.15
C PRO A 41 17.49 -27.47 9.03
N ALA A 42 16.66 -28.21 9.76
CA ALA A 42 15.82 -27.62 10.79
C ALA A 42 16.70 -27.10 11.93
N GLY A 43 16.47 -25.86 12.34
CA GLY A 43 17.23 -25.20 13.39
C GLY A 43 16.35 -24.35 14.29
N THR A 44 16.83 -24.06 15.48
CA THR A 44 16.12 -23.21 16.42
C THR A 44 17.08 -22.40 17.28
N TYR A 45 16.71 -21.16 17.56
CA TYR A 45 17.28 -20.36 18.64
C TYR A 45 16.52 -20.59 19.94
N GLU A 46 17.26 -20.59 21.05
CA GLU A 46 16.65 -20.38 22.35
C GLU A 46 16.06 -18.97 22.42
N ARG A 47 14.86 -18.87 22.99
CA ARG A 47 14.13 -17.61 23.10
C ARG A 47 13.77 -17.38 24.56
N ILE A 48 14.15 -16.22 25.08
CA ILE A 48 13.78 -15.77 26.42
C ILE A 48 12.78 -14.62 26.32
N ILE A 49 12.01 -14.40 27.37
CA ILE A 49 11.14 -13.24 27.47
C ILE A 49 11.94 -12.10 28.07
N VAL A 50 12.17 -11.04 27.30
CA VAL A 50 12.75 -9.76 27.74
C VAL A 50 11.67 -8.71 27.57
N ASP A 51 11.28 -8.03 28.65
CA ASP A 51 10.25 -6.98 28.66
C ASP A 51 8.91 -7.40 27.99
N GLY A 52 8.49 -8.64 28.22
CA GLY A 52 7.25 -9.19 27.65
C GLY A 52 7.34 -9.60 26.18
N LYS A 53 8.53 -9.53 25.55
CA LYS A 53 8.78 -9.92 24.16
C LYS A 53 9.72 -11.12 24.07
N LYS A 54 9.52 -11.96 23.06
CA LYS A 54 10.40 -13.10 22.79
C LYS A 54 11.65 -12.61 22.05
N ALA A 55 12.79 -12.60 22.73
CA ALA A 55 14.10 -12.30 22.15
C ALA A 55 14.90 -13.59 21.94
N VAL A 56 15.67 -13.67 20.86
CA VAL A 56 16.59 -14.79 20.61
C VAL A 56 17.86 -14.63 21.44
N VAL A 57 18.33 -15.71 22.07
CA VAL A 57 19.60 -15.69 22.83
C VAL A 57 20.76 -15.79 21.83
N PRO A 58 21.68 -14.81 21.77
CA PRO A 58 22.83 -14.85 20.87
C PRO A 58 23.67 -16.11 21.09
N GLY A 59 24.11 -16.75 20.00
CA GLY A 59 24.93 -17.97 20.05
C GLY A 59 24.19 -19.25 20.46
N SER A 60 22.87 -19.20 20.73
CA SER A 60 22.08 -20.39 21.13
C SER A 60 21.59 -21.25 19.97
N TYR A 61 21.97 -20.93 18.73
CA TYR A 61 21.52 -21.65 17.54
C TYR A 61 21.92 -23.12 17.62
N LYS A 62 20.94 -24.00 17.42
CA LYS A 62 21.17 -25.45 17.33
C LYS A 62 20.33 -26.07 16.22
N ILE A 63 20.92 -27.06 15.57
CA ILE A 63 20.21 -27.94 14.64
C ILE A 63 19.34 -28.89 15.45
N ILE A 64 18.12 -29.14 14.97
CA ILE A 64 17.14 -30.05 15.56
C ILE A 64 16.78 -31.14 14.56
N PRO A 65 16.04 -32.21 14.97
CA PRO A 65 15.55 -33.20 14.02
C PRO A 65 14.77 -32.55 12.88
N SER A 66 15.00 -33.03 11.65
CA SER A 66 14.38 -32.48 10.45
C SER A 66 12.86 -32.52 10.52
N THR A 67 12.24 -31.40 10.15
CA THR A 67 10.79 -31.21 10.10
C THR A 67 10.34 -30.92 8.66
N PRO A 68 10.43 -31.90 7.74
CA PRO A 68 10.05 -31.69 6.36
C PRO A 68 8.54 -31.48 6.24
N ILE A 69 8.13 -30.57 5.36
CA ILE A 69 6.73 -30.20 5.17
C ILE A 69 6.10 -31.14 4.14
N GLY A 70 5.17 -31.98 4.61
CA GLY A 70 4.38 -32.86 3.74
C GLY A 70 3.39 -32.10 2.85
N LEU A 71 2.89 -32.77 1.81
CA LEU A 71 1.97 -32.16 0.84
C LEU A 71 0.70 -31.60 1.51
N LEU A 72 0.10 -32.34 2.45
CA LEU A 72 -1.08 -31.87 3.17
C LEU A 72 -0.77 -30.67 4.05
N ASP A 73 0.38 -30.66 4.72
CA ASP A 73 0.81 -29.56 5.58
C ASP A 73 1.11 -28.29 4.77
N MET A 74 1.63 -28.43 3.54
CA MET A 74 1.78 -27.32 2.60
C MET A 74 0.43 -26.62 2.35
N PHE A 75 -0.62 -27.39 2.04
CA PHE A 75 -1.95 -26.81 1.83
C PHE A 75 -2.59 -26.32 3.14
N ARG A 76 -2.36 -27.01 4.26
CA ARG A 76 -2.84 -26.59 5.59
C ARG A 76 -2.20 -25.29 6.06
N ALA A 77 -0.97 -25.01 5.65
CA ALA A 77 -0.31 -23.75 5.95
C ALA A 77 -1.06 -22.55 5.36
N ILE A 78 -1.82 -22.73 4.27
CA ILE A 78 -2.59 -21.63 3.64
C ILE A 78 -3.64 -21.05 4.61
N PRO A 79 -4.64 -21.81 5.12
CA PRO A 79 -5.59 -21.27 6.08
C PRO A 79 -4.93 -20.82 7.39
N LEU A 80 -3.81 -21.43 7.80
CA LEU A 80 -3.04 -20.96 8.97
C LEU A 80 -2.37 -19.61 8.71
N GLY A 81 -1.83 -19.37 7.51
CA GLY A 81 -1.27 -18.10 7.07
C GLY A 81 -2.34 -17.01 7.05
N PHE A 82 -3.53 -17.31 6.53
CA PHE A 82 -4.67 -16.39 6.58
C PHE A 82 -5.11 -16.08 8.02
N LYS A 83 -5.14 -17.09 8.89
CA LYS A 83 -5.42 -16.88 10.33
C LYS A 83 -4.39 -15.98 10.98
N ALA A 84 -3.10 -16.17 10.69
CA ALA A 84 -2.01 -15.35 11.22
C ALA A 84 -2.02 -13.93 10.65
N ALA A 85 -2.54 -13.75 9.43
CA ALA A 85 -2.65 -12.46 8.74
C ALA A 85 -3.95 -11.71 9.00
N VAL A 86 -4.86 -12.23 9.84
CA VAL A 86 -6.24 -11.74 9.93
C VAL A 86 -6.33 -10.26 10.25
N GLU A 87 -5.48 -9.75 11.16
CA GLU A 87 -5.47 -8.34 11.54
C GLU A 87 -5.09 -7.45 10.33
N ILE A 88 -4.07 -7.84 9.57
CA ILE A 88 -3.58 -7.10 8.40
C ILE A 88 -4.60 -7.17 7.26
N ILE A 89 -5.16 -8.35 7.02
CA ILE A 89 -6.24 -8.53 6.02
C ILE A 89 -7.41 -7.61 6.35
N PHE A 90 -7.83 -7.60 7.62
CA PHE A 90 -9.02 -6.86 8.02
C PHE A 90 -8.82 -5.35 7.98
N ILE A 91 -7.63 -4.84 8.32
CA ILE A 91 -7.38 -3.40 8.19
C ILE A 91 -7.40 -2.92 6.73
N VAL A 92 -6.88 -3.73 5.80
CA VAL A 92 -6.94 -3.44 4.37
C VAL A 92 -8.39 -3.36 3.89
N LEU A 93 -9.23 -4.32 4.34
CA LEU A 93 -10.65 -4.30 4.04
C LEU A 93 -11.37 -3.11 4.70
N ALA A 94 -11.06 -2.79 5.96
CA ALA A 94 -11.65 -1.66 6.67
C ALA A 94 -11.29 -0.32 6.01
N GLY A 95 -10.04 -0.14 5.59
CA GLY A 95 -9.60 1.03 4.82
C GLY A 95 -10.32 1.15 3.49
N ALA A 96 -10.46 0.03 2.76
CA ALA A 96 -11.21 0.00 1.51
C ALA A 96 -12.69 0.35 1.71
N ILE A 97 -13.34 -0.17 2.75
CA ILE A 97 -14.72 0.18 3.12
C ILE A 97 -14.80 1.68 3.41
N MET A 98 -13.96 2.21 4.29
CA MET A 98 -13.93 3.64 4.63
C MET A 98 -13.84 4.52 3.37
N PHE A 99 -12.88 4.24 2.50
CA PHE A 99 -12.73 5.03 1.28
C PHE A 99 -13.84 4.80 0.26
N GLY A 100 -14.43 3.61 0.18
CA GLY A 100 -15.59 3.36 -0.66
C GLY A 100 -16.80 4.20 -0.25
N PHE A 101 -17.04 4.38 1.05
CA PHE A 101 -18.06 5.32 1.54
C PHE A 101 -17.73 6.77 1.18
N MET A 102 -16.47 7.19 1.35
CA MET A 102 -16.03 8.52 0.96
C MET A 102 -16.14 8.76 -0.55
N GLU A 103 -15.85 7.76 -1.38
CA GLU A 103 -16.00 7.83 -2.84
C GLU A 103 -17.47 7.90 -3.24
N LYS A 104 -18.31 7.02 -2.67
CA LYS A 104 -19.76 7.00 -2.92
C LYS A 104 -20.45 8.31 -2.52
N SER A 105 -19.96 8.98 -1.47
CA SER A 105 -20.43 10.30 -1.06
C SER A 105 -20.07 11.43 -2.02
N LYS A 106 -19.17 11.18 -2.98
CA LYS A 106 -18.56 12.18 -3.88
C LYS A 106 -17.79 13.30 -3.16
N ALA A 107 -17.54 13.18 -1.86
CA ALA A 107 -16.80 14.19 -1.10
C ALA A 107 -15.36 14.36 -1.64
N VAL A 108 -14.67 13.25 -1.91
CA VAL A 108 -13.28 13.29 -2.40
C VAL A 108 -13.21 13.85 -3.82
N GLU A 109 -14.08 13.39 -4.72
CA GLU A 109 -14.17 13.91 -6.10
C GLU A 109 -14.50 15.40 -6.10
N ASN A 110 -15.48 15.83 -5.31
CA ASN A 110 -15.85 17.24 -5.22
C ASN A 110 -14.73 18.12 -4.65
N SER A 111 -13.95 17.60 -3.71
CA SER A 111 -12.82 18.32 -3.13
C SER A 111 -11.74 18.59 -4.16
N ILE A 112 -11.39 17.56 -4.94
CA ILE A 112 -10.35 17.64 -5.96
C ILE A 112 -10.83 18.48 -7.15
N GLY A 113 -12.06 18.28 -7.63
CA GLY A 113 -12.63 19.11 -8.68
C GLY A 113 -12.68 20.59 -8.29
N THR A 114 -13.02 20.90 -7.04
CA THR A 114 -13.02 22.28 -6.50
C THR A 114 -11.60 22.82 -6.39
N LEU A 115 -10.62 22.01 -5.99
CA LEU A 115 -9.21 22.39 -5.94
C LEU A 115 -8.71 22.80 -7.33
N VAL A 116 -9.00 21.97 -8.35
CA VAL A 116 -8.63 22.25 -9.75
C VAL A 116 -9.31 23.52 -10.25
N LYS A 117 -10.60 23.70 -9.97
CA LYS A 117 -11.36 24.91 -10.31
C LYS A 117 -10.77 26.16 -9.65
N THR A 118 -10.43 26.08 -8.36
CA THR A 118 -9.97 27.24 -7.55
C THR A 118 -8.54 27.65 -7.89
N LEU A 119 -7.64 26.69 -8.07
CA LEU A 119 -6.25 26.98 -8.44
C LEU A 119 -6.11 27.36 -9.91
N GLY A 120 -7.08 26.96 -10.74
CA GLY A 120 -7.08 27.17 -12.19
C GLY A 120 -6.08 26.27 -12.91
N LEU A 121 -6.37 25.98 -14.18
CA LEU A 121 -5.49 25.19 -15.04
C LEU A 121 -4.13 25.85 -15.27
N GLU A 122 -4.01 27.17 -15.06
CA GLU A 122 -2.75 27.90 -15.14
C GLU A 122 -1.74 27.44 -14.08
N ARG A 123 -2.21 26.97 -12.91
CA ARG A 123 -1.36 26.47 -11.82
C ARG A 123 -1.22 24.94 -11.83
N LYS A 124 -1.47 24.28 -12.95
CA LYS A 124 -1.39 22.80 -13.10
C LYS A 124 -0.11 22.17 -12.53
N TYR A 125 1.04 22.82 -12.66
CA TYR A 125 2.29 22.30 -12.07
C TYR A 125 2.28 22.31 -10.54
N LEU A 126 1.71 23.36 -9.93
CA LEU A 126 1.56 23.46 -8.49
C LEU A 126 0.57 22.40 -7.98
N ILE A 127 -0.52 22.16 -8.71
CA ILE A 127 -1.49 21.09 -8.38
C ILE A 127 -0.80 19.73 -8.33
N ILE A 128 0.04 19.40 -9.32
CA ILE A 128 0.80 18.13 -9.35
C ILE A 128 1.71 18.01 -8.11
N VAL A 129 2.40 19.08 -7.74
CA VAL A 129 3.29 19.08 -6.56
C VAL A 129 2.47 18.86 -5.29
N ILE A 130 1.43 19.67 -5.05
CA ILE A 130 0.58 19.57 -3.86
C ILE A 130 -0.01 18.16 -3.74
N MET A 131 -0.54 17.64 -4.84
CA MET A 131 -1.17 16.31 -4.83
C MET A 131 -0.15 15.20 -4.61
N THR A 132 1.06 15.31 -5.16
CA THR A 132 2.15 14.37 -4.85
C THR A 132 2.45 14.35 -3.34
N PHE A 133 2.49 15.51 -2.68
CA PHE A 133 2.69 15.57 -1.24
C PHE A 133 1.49 15.06 -0.43
N ILE A 134 0.26 15.32 -0.86
CA ILE A 134 -0.95 14.79 -0.22
C ILE A 134 -0.95 13.26 -0.26
N TYR A 135 -0.72 12.65 -1.42
CA TYR A 135 -0.64 11.19 -1.53
C TYR A 135 0.57 10.62 -0.78
N GLY A 136 1.71 11.32 -0.78
CA GLY A 136 2.85 10.96 0.06
C GLY A 136 2.50 10.94 1.55
N PHE A 137 1.80 11.97 2.04
CA PHE A 137 1.34 12.04 3.42
C PHE A 137 0.34 10.94 3.76
N LEU A 138 -0.59 10.61 2.86
CA LEU A 138 -1.48 9.46 3.03
C LEU A 138 -0.68 8.15 3.17
N GLY A 139 0.39 7.96 2.39
CA GLY A 139 1.32 6.84 2.56
C GLY A 139 2.03 6.85 3.92
N VAL A 140 2.47 8.02 4.40
CA VAL A 140 3.11 8.21 5.71
C VAL A 140 2.16 7.82 6.85
N ALA A 141 0.93 8.33 6.84
CA ALA A 141 0.02 8.27 7.97
C ALA A 141 -0.91 7.05 7.95
N VAL A 142 -1.40 6.66 6.78
CA VAL A 142 -2.44 5.62 6.61
C VAL A 142 -1.86 4.33 6.03
N GLY A 143 -0.75 4.39 5.28
CA GLY A 143 -0.12 3.22 4.65
C GLY A 143 -0.46 3.08 3.16
N TYR A 144 0.25 2.21 2.45
CA TYR A 144 0.10 2.09 1.00
C TYR A 144 -1.21 1.39 0.63
N GLU A 145 -1.46 0.23 1.22
CA GLU A 145 -2.56 -0.67 0.89
C GLU A 145 -3.92 -0.05 1.19
N ASN A 146 -4.00 0.75 2.25
CA ASN A 146 -5.23 1.37 2.71
C ASN A 146 -5.73 2.48 1.76
N ASN A 147 -4.87 3.05 0.92
CA ASN A 147 -5.19 4.19 0.06
C ASN A 147 -5.43 3.82 -1.42
N ILE A 148 -5.50 2.53 -1.76
CA ILE A 148 -5.69 2.08 -3.16
C ILE A 148 -6.96 2.69 -3.79
N ALA A 149 -8.02 2.84 -3.01
CA ALA A 149 -9.27 3.46 -3.45
C ALA A 149 -9.12 4.95 -3.84
N MET A 150 -8.04 5.63 -3.42
CA MET A 150 -7.76 7.00 -3.82
C MET A 150 -7.06 7.10 -5.18
N VAL A 151 -6.51 6.01 -5.72
CA VAL A 151 -5.76 6.02 -6.99
C VAL A 151 -6.60 6.48 -8.18
N PRO A 152 -7.85 6.02 -8.38
CA PRO A 152 -8.70 6.50 -9.48
C PRO A 152 -8.89 8.02 -9.48
N ILE A 153 -8.83 8.65 -8.31
CA ILE A 153 -9.05 10.09 -8.18
C ILE A 153 -7.83 10.89 -8.68
N ALA A 154 -6.62 10.38 -8.46
CA ALA A 154 -5.43 10.93 -9.10
C ALA A 154 -5.46 10.74 -10.62
N ALA A 155 -6.09 9.67 -11.11
CA ALA A 155 -6.28 9.43 -12.53
C ALA A 155 -7.22 10.46 -13.15
N VAL A 156 -8.39 10.67 -12.54
CA VAL A 156 -9.33 11.71 -12.91
C VAL A 156 -8.67 13.11 -12.88
N LEU A 157 -7.93 13.42 -11.83
CA LEU A 157 -7.17 14.67 -11.73
C LEU A 157 -6.15 14.83 -12.87
N SER A 158 -5.33 13.80 -13.10
CA SER A 158 -4.28 13.83 -14.11
C SER A 158 -4.86 14.09 -15.50
N LEU A 159 -5.92 13.36 -15.87
CA LEU A 159 -6.62 13.52 -17.13
C LEU A 159 -7.27 14.91 -17.25
N ALA A 160 -7.87 15.43 -16.17
CA ALA A 160 -8.45 16.77 -16.13
C ALA A 160 -7.42 17.90 -16.34
N LEU A 161 -6.16 17.68 -15.96
CA LEU A 161 -5.05 18.62 -16.22
C LEU A 161 -4.47 18.50 -17.64
N GLY A 162 -4.91 17.50 -18.43
CA GLY A 162 -4.34 17.15 -19.74
C GLY A 162 -3.10 16.26 -19.64
N GLY A 163 -2.98 15.50 -18.55
CA GLY A 163 -1.97 14.46 -18.33
C GLY A 163 -2.41 13.10 -18.85
N ASP A 164 -1.81 12.03 -18.32
CA ASP A 164 -2.15 10.64 -18.63
C ASP A 164 -2.19 9.78 -17.35
N LEU A 165 -2.53 8.49 -17.48
CA LEU A 165 -2.60 7.57 -16.36
C LEU A 165 -1.22 7.26 -15.73
N ILE A 166 -0.11 7.49 -16.44
CA ILE A 166 1.24 7.31 -15.87
C ILE A 166 1.59 8.45 -14.94
N LEU A 167 1.24 9.69 -15.29
CA LEU A 167 1.33 10.81 -14.38
C LEU A 167 0.44 10.58 -13.14
N ALA A 168 -0.76 10.05 -13.33
CA ALA A 168 -1.63 9.69 -12.21
C ALA A 168 -0.98 8.67 -11.26
N ALA A 169 -0.38 7.61 -11.82
CA ALA A 169 0.38 6.62 -11.05
C ALA A 169 1.57 7.25 -10.32
N GLY A 170 2.30 8.18 -10.94
CA GLY A 170 3.39 8.92 -10.29
C GLY A 170 2.92 9.80 -9.13
N ILE A 171 1.80 10.51 -9.29
CA ILE A 171 1.21 11.37 -8.24
C ILE A 171 0.65 10.54 -7.09
N SER A 172 0.05 9.40 -7.38
CA SER A 172 -0.60 8.54 -6.38
C SER A 172 0.30 7.40 -5.93
N VAL A 173 0.34 6.30 -6.69
CA VAL A 173 1.08 5.07 -6.38
C VAL A 173 2.55 5.35 -6.02
N GLY A 174 3.26 6.13 -6.85
CA GLY A 174 4.65 6.49 -6.61
C GLY A 174 4.85 7.28 -5.31
N ALA A 175 4.06 8.33 -5.10
CA ALA A 175 4.15 9.15 -3.91
C ALA A 175 3.78 8.38 -2.63
N MET A 176 2.70 7.59 -2.65
CA MET A 176 2.29 6.74 -1.53
C MET A 176 3.37 5.72 -1.19
N THR A 177 4.01 5.12 -2.20
CA THR A 177 5.11 4.15 -1.99
C THR A 177 6.27 4.80 -1.25
N ILE A 178 6.68 6.00 -1.68
CA ILE A 178 7.74 6.76 -1.01
C ILE A 178 7.33 7.13 0.41
N GLY A 179 6.12 7.65 0.58
CA GLY A 179 5.59 8.03 1.88
C GLY A 179 5.54 6.87 2.86
N PHE A 180 5.09 5.70 2.40
CA PHE A 180 5.03 4.47 3.20
C PHE A 180 6.42 3.92 3.52
N GLY A 181 7.28 3.78 2.51
CA GLY A 181 8.60 3.17 2.64
C GLY A 181 9.61 4.01 3.43
N LEU A 182 9.54 5.34 3.33
CA LEU A 182 10.42 6.26 4.06
C LEU A 182 9.71 6.93 5.24
N SER A 183 8.56 6.41 5.67
CA SER A 183 7.75 7.08 6.69
C SER A 183 8.52 7.29 8.00
N PRO A 184 8.44 8.48 8.61
CA PRO A 184 8.99 8.71 9.94
C PRO A 184 8.12 8.15 11.08
N ILE A 185 6.81 7.98 10.84
CA ILE A 185 5.81 7.76 11.91
C ILE A 185 4.81 6.63 11.61
N ASN A 186 4.96 5.92 10.50
CA ASN A 186 3.98 4.91 10.11
C ASN A 186 3.98 3.74 11.13
N PRO A 187 2.83 3.41 11.74
CA PRO A 187 2.76 2.35 12.73
C PRO A 187 2.99 0.96 12.13
N TYR A 188 2.64 0.75 10.86
CA TYR A 188 2.77 -0.54 10.16
C TYR A 188 4.22 -0.88 9.84
N THR A 189 5.04 0.11 9.47
CA THR A 189 6.44 -0.10 9.10
C THR A 189 7.37 0.15 10.27
N VAL A 190 7.67 1.42 10.57
CA VAL A 190 8.63 1.81 11.61
C VAL A 190 8.13 1.39 12.99
N GLY A 191 6.83 1.51 13.27
CA GLY A 191 6.26 1.08 14.54
C GLY A 191 6.47 -0.41 14.81
N THR A 192 6.10 -1.26 13.86
CA THR A 192 6.35 -2.72 13.92
C THR A 192 7.85 -3.01 14.02
N GLY A 193 8.68 -2.38 13.18
CA GLY A 193 10.13 -2.57 13.17
C GLY A 193 10.79 -2.23 14.50
N HIS A 194 10.43 -1.10 15.12
CA HIS A 194 10.95 -0.70 16.43
C HIS A 194 10.43 -1.60 17.55
N LYS A 195 9.18 -2.08 17.47
CA LYS A 195 8.67 -3.08 18.41
C LYS A 195 9.51 -4.37 18.36
N ILE A 196 9.88 -4.84 17.16
CA ILE A 196 10.71 -6.03 16.97
C ILE A 196 12.15 -5.79 17.43
N ALA A 197 12.72 -4.63 17.08
CA ALA A 197 14.11 -4.28 17.40
C ALA A 197 14.31 -3.74 18.83
N GLU A 198 13.24 -3.67 19.64
CA GLU A 198 13.26 -3.13 21.00
C GLU A 198 13.82 -1.70 21.11
N LEU A 199 13.64 -0.91 20.05
CA LEU A 199 14.03 0.48 20.01
C LEU A 199 12.91 1.39 20.53
N SER A 200 13.30 2.57 21.01
CA SER A 200 12.32 3.61 21.34
C SER A 200 11.49 3.95 20.11
N MET A 201 10.17 4.03 20.32
CA MET A 201 9.19 4.19 19.24
C MET A 201 9.50 5.46 18.44
N PHE A 202 9.65 5.31 17.12
CA PHE A 202 10.01 6.37 16.17
C PHE A 202 11.34 7.11 16.45
N SER A 203 12.28 6.51 17.18
CA SER A 203 13.67 6.99 17.22
C SER A 203 14.24 7.23 15.81
N GLY A 204 14.86 8.38 15.58
CA GLY A 204 15.34 8.78 14.25
C GLY A 204 14.26 9.31 13.30
N ALA A 205 13.08 9.69 13.82
CA ALA A 205 12.01 10.31 13.02
C ALA A 205 12.48 11.55 12.24
N LEU A 206 13.40 12.35 12.79
CA LEU A 206 13.90 13.54 12.10
C LEU A 206 14.65 13.19 10.81
N LEU A 207 15.60 12.25 10.89
CA LEU A 207 16.35 11.78 9.71
C LEU A 207 15.41 11.19 8.66
N ARG A 208 14.46 10.34 9.08
CA ARG A 208 13.45 9.76 8.18
C ARG A 208 12.56 10.84 7.56
N SER A 209 12.21 11.88 8.31
CA SER A 209 11.42 13.00 7.80
C SER A 209 12.17 13.76 6.69
N ILE A 210 13.47 14.00 6.87
CA ILE A 210 14.32 14.63 5.86
C ILE A 210 14.41 13.74 4.60
N LEU A 211 14.63 12.44 4.76
CA LEU A 211 14.70 11.49 3.65
C LEU A 211 13.36 11.39 2.90
N CYS A 212 12.26 11.25 3.63
CA CYS A 212 10.90 11.19 3.07
C CYS A 212 10.57 12.47 2.29
N PHE A 213 10.81 13.64 2.89
CA PHE A 213 10.57 14.93 2.25
C PHE A 213 11.42 15.11 0.99
N THR A 214 12.70 14.72 1.04
CA THR A 214 13.61 14.81 -0.11
C THR A 214 13.16 13.88 -1.24
N ALA A 215 12.81 12.63 -0.93
CA ALA A 215 12.33 11.67 -1.92
C ALA A 215 10.99 12.09 -2.54
N LEU A 216 10.05 12.63 -1.75
CA LEU A 216 8.80 13.18 -2.26
C LEU A 216 9.03 14.41 -3.14
N SER A 217 9.99 15.26 -2.78
CA SER A 217 10.39 16.41 -3.61
C SER A 217 10.97 15.96 -4.96
N ILE A 218 11.79 14.92 -4.97
CA ILE A 218 12.32 14.30 -6.19
C ILE A 218 11.19 13.72 -7.04
N MET A 219 10.25 13.00 -6.43
CA MET A 219 9.07 12.47 -7.12
C MET A 219 8.22 13.57 -7.74
N ALA A 220 7.93 14.65 -6.98
CA ALA A 220 7.19 15.80 -7.47
C ALA A 220 7.92 16.47 -8.66
N TYR A 221 9.24 16.60 -8.59
CA TYR A 221 10.07 17.09 -9.70
C TYR A 221 9.94 16.21 -10.94
N TYR A 222 10.02 14.87 -10.80
CA TYR A 222 9.86 13.94 -11.92
C TYR A 222 8.45 13.98 -12.51
N ASN A 223 7.41 14.05 -11.67
CA ASN A 223 6.01 14.17 -12.13
C ASN A 223 5.82 15.46 -12.94
N VAL A 224 6.32 16.60 -12.45
CA VAL A 224 6.24 17.89 -13.19
C VAL A 224 7.06 17.83 -14.47
N ARG A 225 8.27 17.26 -14.44
CA ARG A 225 9.12 17.09 -15.63
C ARG A 225 8.44 16.21 -16.68
N TYR A 226 7.86 15.09 -16.26
CA TYR A 226 7.14 14.17 -17.12
C TYR A 226 5.92 14.86 -17.73
N PHE A 227 5.12 15.54 -16.92
CA PHE A 227 3.96 16.29 -17.39
C PHE A 227 4.33 17.35 -18.43
N LYS A 228 5.36 18.17 -18.17
CA LYS A 228 5.90 19.14 -19.15
C LYS A 228 6.30 18.49 -20.46
N LYS A 229 6.91 17.29 -20.40
CA LYS A 229 7.35 16.53 -21.57
C LYS A 229 6.15 16.08 -22.41
N ILE A 230 5.13 15.48 -21.80
CA ILE A 230 3.95 14.97 -22.53
C ILE A 230 3.03 16.09 -23.03
N THR A 231 2.97 17.23 -22.32
CA THR A 231 2.20 18.41 -22.81
C THR A 231 2.83 19.00 -24.07
N LYS A 232 4.17 19.06 -24.16
CA LYS A 232 4.86 19.58 -25.36
C LYS A 232 4.94 18.55 -26.50
N HIS A 233 5.01 17.28 -26.13
CA HIS A 233 5.24 16.16 -27.02
C HIS A 233 4.28 15.02 -26.66
N PRO A 234 3.00 15.08 -27.09
CA PRO A 234 2.02 14.04 -26.82
C PRO A 234 2.49 12.66 -27.28
N GLU A 235 3.38 12.62 -28.28
CA GLU A 235 3.94 11.39 -28.81
C GLU A 235 4.81 10.63 -27.81
N LYS A 236 5.33 11.30 -26.78
CA LYS A 236 6.21 10.76 -25.74
C LYS A 236 5.48 10.31 -24.48
N SER A 237 4.15 10.36 -24.46
CA SER A 237 3.35 9.77 -23.38
C SER A 237 3.60 8.27 -23.28
N LEU A 238 3.93 7.82 -22.07
CA LEU A 238 4.10 6.41 -21.72
C LEU A 238 2.74 5.73 -21.50
N GLY A 239 1.68 6.50 -21.27
CA GLY A 239 0.32 6.00 -21.05
C GLY A 239 -0.48 5.74 -22.32
N LYS A 240 0.12 5.83 -23.50
CA LYS A 240 -0.57 5.65 -24.78
C LYS A 240 -1.19 4.25 -24.90
N GLY A 241 -2.48 4.22 -25.20
CA GLY A 241 -3.22 2.98 -25.41
C GLY A 241 -3.60 2.25 -24.13
N LEU A 242 -3.40 2.90 -22.96
CA LEU A 242 -4.06 2.47 -21.74
C LEU A 242 -5.56 2.75 -21.86
N ASP A 243 -6.36 1.89 -21.23
CA ASP A 243 -7.81 2.06 -21.17
C ASP A 243 -8.15 3.18 -20.17
N GLU A 244 -8.74 4.25 -20.68
CA GLU A 244 -9.23 5.39 -19.90
C GLU A 244 -10.75 5.31 -19.67
N SER A 245 -11.40 4.24 -20.13
CA SER A 245 -12.85 4.07 -20.00
C SER A 245 -13.28 4.06 -18.53
N GLY A 246 -14.30 4.87 -18.21
CA GLY A 246 -14.79 5.03 -16.83
C GLY A 246 -13.93 5.91 -15.93
N ILE A 247 -12.76 6.40 -16.37
CA ILE A 247 -11.88 7.29 -15.60
C ILE A 247 -12.07 8.73 -16.08
N SER A 248 -13.16 9.37 -15.64
CA SER A 248 -13.41 10.78 -15.93
C SER A 248 -14.12 11.46 -14.77
N LEU A 249 -14.02 12.79 -14.73
CA LEU A 249 -14.83 13.61 -13.84
C LEU A 249 -16.31 13.38 -14.18
N SER A 250 -17.15 13.14 -13.17
CA SER A 250 -18.58 12.86 -13.43
C SER A 250 -19.33 14.10 -13.93
N LYS A 251 -18.72 15.28 -13.85
CA LYS A 251 -19.27 16.57 -14.29
C LYS A 251 -18.16 17.51 -14.76
N PRO A 252 -18.46 18.58 -15.51
CA PRO A 252 -17.49 19.59 -15.90
C PRO A 252 -16.76 20.22 -14.70
N ILE A 253 -15.49 20.61 -14.87
CA ILE A 253 -14.66 21.23 -13.80
C ILE A 253 -15.37 22.43 -13.14
N GLN A 254 -16.11 23.21 -13.94
CA GLN A 254 -16.80 24.42 -13.47
C GLN A 254 -17.95 24.13 -12.50
N ASP A 255 -18.51 22.93 -12.54
CA ASP A 255 -19.66 22.53 -11.73
C ASP A 255 -19.25 21.89 -10.38
N TYR A 256 -17.94 21.81 -10.12
CA TYR A 256 -17.44 21.38 -8.82
C TYR A 256 -17.51 22.49 -7.79
N THR A 257 -18.05 22.12 -6.64
CA THR A 257 -18.10 22.91 -5.41
C THR A 257 -17.96 21.96 -4.23
N ILE A 258 -17.30 22.42 -3.16
CA ILE A 258 -17.33 21.72 -1.88
C ILE A 258 -18.59 22.18 -1.15
N THR A 259 -19.49 21.24 -0.87
CA THR A 259 -20.67 21.47 -0.04
C THR A 259 -20.32 21.34 1.44
N ALA A 260 -21.21 21.80 2.33
CA ALA A 260 -21.06 21.58 3.77
C ALA A 260 -20.98 20.09 4.13
N ASN A 261 -21.73 19.22 3.43
CA ASN A 261 -21.66 17.77 3.61
C ASN A 261 -20.28 17.22 3.24
N ASN A 262 -19.69 17.68 2.13
CA ASN A 262 -18.34 17.28 1.74
C ASN A 262 -17.33 17.67 2.83
N TRP A 263 -17.42 18.90 3.36
CA TRP A 263 -16.58 19.37 4.47
C TRP A 263 -16.74 18.52 5.74
N MET A 264 -17.97 18.14 6.09
CA MET A 264 -18.22 17.26 7.24
C MET A 264 -17.54 15.90 7.06
N ILE A 265 -17.68 15.27 5.89
CA ILE A 265 -17.08 13.96 5.58
C ILE A 265 -15.55 14.02 5.66
N ILE A 266 -14.94 15.04 5.05
CA ILE A 266 -13.49 15.26 5.12
C ILE A 266 -13.05 15.47 6.58
N SER A 267 -13.83 16.24 7.34
CA SER A 267 -13.52 16.49 8.76
C SER A 267 -13.60 15.22 9.59
N VAL A 268 -14.60 14.36 9.38
CA VAL A 268 -14.68 13.04 10.06
C VAL A 268 -13.47 12.18 9.72
N PHE A 269 -13.06 12.14 8.46
CA PHE A 269 -11.86 11.41 8.05
C PHE A 269 -10.59 11.96 8.72
N LEU A 270 -10.39 13.28 8.69
CA LEU A 270 -9.23 13.92 9.33
C LEU A 270 -9.22 13.72 10.85
N LEU A 271 -10.38 13.82 11.51
CA LEU A 271 -10.51 13.53 12.94
C LEU A 271 -10.21 12.07 13.24
N GLY A 272 -10.72 11.14 12.43
CA GLY A 272 -10.39 9.71 12.54
C GLY A 272 -8.89 9.45 12.43
N LEU A 273 -8.21 10.12 11.49
CA LEU A 273 -6.75 10.03 11.36
C LEU A 273 -6.03 10.58 12.59
N MET A 274 -6.47 11.71 13.14
CA MET A 274 -5.88 12.28 14.35
C MET A 274 -6.09 11.37 15.58
N VAL A 275 -7.26 10.73 15.69
CA VAL A 275 -7.55 9.73 16.74
C VAL A 275 -6.66 8.50 16.59
N ILE A 276 -6.45 8.01 15.37
CA ILE A 276 -5.51 6.91 15.09
C ILE A 276 -4.10 7.27 15.55
N LEU A 277 -3.59 8.43 15.12
CA LEU A 277 -2.25 8.88 15.51
C LEU A 277 -2.16 8.99 17.03
N TYR A 278 -3.11 9.68 17.66
CA TYR A 278 -3.15 9.83 19.12
C TYR A 278 -3.19 8.48 19.84
N GLY A 279 -4.03 7.53 19.39
CA GLY A 279 -4.15 6.20 19.96
C GLY A 279 -2.88 5.36 19.82
N VAL A 280 -2.18 5.44 18.68
CA VAL A 280 -0.89 4.79 18.47
C VAL A 280 0.17 5.35 19.43
N PHE A 281 0.25 6.68 19.55
CA PHE A 281 1.29 7.34 20.34
C PHE A 281 1.07 7.25 21.85
N ASN A 282 -0.18 7.40 22.32
CA ASN A 282 -0.49 7.53 23.75
C ASN A 282 -1.06 6.26 24.37
N TRP A 283 -1.82 5.48 23.60
CA TRP A 283 -2.52 4.29 24.08
C TRP A 283 -1.97 2.99 23.50
N HIS A 284 -0.87 3.07 22.73
CA HIS A 284 -0.20 1.95 22.10
C HIS A 284 -1.11 1.07 21.23
N TRP A 285 -2.14 1.69 20.64
CA TRP A 285 -3.05 1.02 19.71
C TRP A 285 -2.31 0.34 18.57
N TYR A 286 -2.87 -0.77 18.11
CA TYR A 286 -2.33 -1.56 17.03
C TYR A 286 -3.39 -1.77 15.94
N ILE A 287 -3.23 -2.81 15.13
CA ILE A 287 -3.98 -2.97 13.88
C ILE A 287 -5.50 -3.08 14.11
N ASN A 288 -5.93 -3.72 15.20
CA ASN A 288 -7.34 -3.95 15.48
C ASN A 288 -8.07 -2.63 15.80
N GLU A 289 -7.51 -1.79 16.66
CA GLU A 289 -8.11 -0.49 17.02
C GLU A 289 -8.15 0.44 15.80
N LEU A 290 -7.08 0.46 15.00
CA LEU A 290 -7.02 1.24 13.76
C LEU A 290 -8.10 0.81 12.76
N SER A 291 -8.32 -0.51 12.60
CA SER A 291 -9.40 -1.04 11.75
C SER A 291 -10.76 -0.61 12.26
N ALA A 292 -10.98 -0.61 13.58
CA ALA A 292 -12.23 -0.18 14.19
C ALA A 292 -12.50 1.30 13.89
N ILE A 293 -11.49 2.18 13.99
CA ILE A 293 -11.65 3.60 13.62
C ILE A 293 -12.01 3.76 12.15
N PHE A 294 -11.38 3.03 11.22
CA PHE A 294 -11.77 3.08 9.80
C PHE A 294 -13.24 2.69 9.58
N LEU A 295 -13.72 1.65 10.25
CA LEU A 295 -15.12 1.26 10.19
C LEU A 295 -16.06 2.32 10.80
N MET A 296 -15.68 2.93 11.93
CA MET A 296 -16.43 4.03 12.52
C MET A 296 -16.53 5.23 11.57
N VAL A 297 -15.42 5.61 10.94
CA VAL A 297 -15.39 6.68 9.93
C VAL A 297 -16.29 6.31 8.74
N ALA A 298 -16.25 5.06 8.26
CA ALA A 298 -17.10 4.60 7.16
C ALA A 298 -18.59 4.77 7.48
N VAL A 299 -19.02 4.31 8.66
CA VAL A 299 -20.41 4.42 9.13
C VAL A 299 -20.83 5.88 9.25
N LEU A 300 -20.00 6.72 9.86
CA LEU A 300 -20.26 8.16 9.98
C LEU A 300 -20.38 8.84 8.62
N CYS A 301 -19.52 8.49 7.66
CA CYS A 301 -19.61 9.00 6.29
C CYS A 301 -20.94 8.61 5.62
N GLY A 302 -21.40 7.37 5.81
CA GLY A 302 -22.70 6.89 5.32
C GLY A 302 -23.87 7.68 5.91
N ILE A 303 -23.84 7.92 7.22
CA ILE A 303 -24.88 8.70 7.94
C ILE A 303 -24.90 10.15 7.46
N ILE A 304 -23.75 10.83 7.39
CA ILE A 304 -23.64 12.23 6.94
C ILE A 304 -24.12 12.37 5.49
N SER A 305 -23.81 11.38 4.66
CA SER A 305 -24.25 11.32 3.26
C SER A 305 -25.72 10.95 3.09
N ARG A 306 -26.44 10.66 4.19
CA ARG A 306 -27.84 10.20 4.20
C ARG A 306 -28.07 8.99 3.29
N MET A 307 -27.12 8.06 3.28
CA MET A 307 -27.24 6.82 2.51
C MET A 307 -28.32 5.91 3.12
N SER A 308 -29.08 5.22 2.27
CA SER A 308 -29.97 4.16 2.72
C SER A 308 -29.18 2.95 3.22
N ALA A 309 -29.75 2.14 4.10
CA ALA A 309 -29.11 0.92 4.59
C ALA A 309 -28.71 -0.03 3.45
N THR A 310 -29.52 -0.10 2.39
CA THR A 310 -29.23 -0.86 1.18
C THR A 310 -27.98 -0.33 0.49
N THR A 311 -27.91 0.98 0.24
CA THR A 311 -26.75 1.62 -0.39
C THR A 311 -25.48 1.47 0.44
N MET A 312 -25.58 1.57 1.77
CA MET A 312 -24.45 1.32 2.66
C MET A 312 -23.95 -0.12 2.52
N SER A 313 -24.86 -1.11 2.51
CA SER A 313 -24.52 -2.53 2.39
C SER A 313 -23.87 -2.86 1.04
N GLU A 314 -24.44 -2.35 -0.06
CA GLU A 314 -23.86 -2.49 -1.40
C GLU A 314 -22.46 -1.87 -1.47
N THR A 315 -22.28 -0.69 -0.87
CA THR A 315 -20.98 0.01 -0.84
C THR A 315 -19.93 -0.80 -0.08
N VAL A 316 -20.29 -1.43 1.05
CA VAL A 316 -19.39 -2.35 1.78
C VAL A 316 -18.95 -3.49 0.87
N LEU A 317 -19.91 -4.20 0.25
CA LEU A 317 -19.62 -5.37 -0.59
C LEU A 317 -18.78 -5.02 -1.82
N GLU A 318 -19.08 -3.90 -2.49
CA GLU A 318 -18.31 -3.41 -3.63
C GLU A 318 -16.87 -3.07 -3.23
N SER A 319 -16.70 -2.39 -2.09
CA SER A 319 -15.38 -2.01 -1.58
C SER A 319 -14.53 -3.21 -1.21
N VAL A 320 -15.12 -4.19 -0.52
CA VAL A 320 -14.47 -5.46 -0.17
C VAL A 320 -14.07 -6.23 -1.44
N SER A 321 -14.94 -6.30 -2.44
CA SER A 321 -14.65 -6.98 -3.71
C SER A 321 -13.43 -6.39 -4.42
N LYS A 322 -13.32 -5.06 -4.47
CA LYS A 322 -12.18 -4.36 -5.08
C LYS A 322 -10.87 -4.56 -4.31
N ALA A 323 -10.92 -4.66 -2.98
CA ALA A 323 -9.75 -4.83 -2.12
C ALA A 323 -9.34 -6.29 -1.89
N ALA A 324 -10.24 -7.25 -2.12
CA ALA A 324 -10.03 -8.67 -1.84
C ALA A 324 -8.77 -9.24 -2.50
N PRO A 325 -8.42 -8.95 -3.78
CA PRO A 325 -7.18 -9.44 -4.37
C PRO A 325 -5.93 -9.00 -3.57
N GLY A 326 -5.90 -7.73 -3.13
CA GLY A 326 -4.84 -7.16 -2.30
C GLY A 326 -4.75 -7.85 -0.94
N ALA A 327 -5.87 -7.95 -0.24
CA ALA A 327 -5.96 -8.59 1.06
C ALA A 327 -5.56 -10.09 1.02
N PHE A 328 -5.97 -10.82 -0.02
CA PHE A 328 -5.60 -12.23 -0.18
C PHE A 328 -4.11 -12.41 -0.42
N MET A 329 -3.44 -11.50 -1.13
CA MET A 329 -1.99 -11.54 -1.30
C MET A 329 -1.25 -11.48 0.04
N VAL A 330 -1.76 -10.72 1.02
CA VAL A 330 -1.20 -10.70 2.40
C VAL A 330 -1.33 -12.07 3.07
N GLY A 331 -2.48 -12.73 2.93
CA GLY A 331 -2.69 -14.09 3.45
C GLY A 331 -1.73 -15.10 2.84
N PHE A 332 -1.58 -15.11 1.51
CA PHE A 332 -0.62 -15.96 0.82
C PHE A 332 0.84 -15.65 1.19
N ALA A 333 1.21 -14.38 1.33
CA ALA A 333 2.56 -14.01 1.77
C ALA A 333 2.85 -14.51 3.20
N THR A 334 1.87 -14.40 4.10
CA THR A 334 2.00 -14.86 5.49
C THR A 334 2.08 -16.39 5.58
N THR A 335 1.44 -17.12 4.66
CA THR A 335 1.61 -18.58 4.53
C THR A 335 3.07 -18.98 4.36
N ILE A 336 3.86 -18.21 3.61
CA ILE A 336 5.29 -18.49 3.41
C ILE A 336 6.03 -18.48 4.76
N LYS A 337 5.75 -17.48 5.59
CA LYS A 337 6.29 -17.39 6.95
C LYS A 337 5.87 -18.60 7.78
N VAL A 338 4.58 -18.95 7.77
CA VAL A 338 4.05 -20.10 8.53
C VAL A 338 4.73 -21.40 8.09
N LEU A 339 4.96 -21.59 6.79
CA LEU A 339 5.71 -22.75 6.30
C LEU A 339 7.15 -22.78 6.81
N MET A 340 7.85 -21.64 6.77
CA MET A 340 9.22 -21.55 7.28
C MET A 340 9.31 -21.85 8.78
N GLU A 341 8.27 -21.48 9.55
CA GLU A 341 8.14 -21.81 10.98
C GLU A 341 7.81 -23.29 11.20
N MET A 342 6.85 -23.86 10.47
CA MET A 342 6.50 -25.28 10.53
C MET A 342 7.66 -26.18 10.13
N GLY A 343 8.46 -25.76 9.15
CA GLY A 343 9.64 -26.46 8.69
C GLY A 343 10.90 -26.19 9.53
N ASN A 344 10.83 -25.31 10.53
CA ASN A 344 11.97 -24.87 11.35
C ASN A 344 13.20 -24.41 10.53
N ILE A 345 12.99 -23.88 9.33
CA ILE A 345 14.08 -23.42 8.45
C ILE A 345 14.36 -21.92 8.59
N SER A 346 13.43 -21.16 9.18
CA SER A 346 13.57 -19.71 9.35
C SER A 346 14.82 -19.32 10.15
N ASP A 347 15.06 -20.00 11.27
CA ASP A 347 16.20 -19.73 12.15
C ASP A 347 17.52 -20.12 11.48
N THR A 348 17.54 -21.22 10.72
CA THR A 348 18.71 -21.67 9.95
C THR A 348 19.09 -20.67 8.86
N ILE A 349 18.11 -20.18 8.10
CA ILE A 349 18.33 -19.15 7.09
C ILE A 349 18.88 -17.88 7.75
N SER A 350 18.25 -17.44 8.84
CA SER A 350 18.67 -16.25 9.60
C SER A 350 20.09 -16.39 10.15
N PHE A 351 20.45 -17.56 10.69
CA PHE A 351 21.80 -17.86 11.16
C PHE A 351 22.83 -17.70 10.03
N ASN A 352 22.64 -18.37 8.90
CA ASN A 352 23.59 -18.31 7.78
C ASN A 352 23.72 -16.89 7.21
N LEU A 353 22.61 -16.17 7.04
CA LEU A 353 22.66 -14.77 6.60
C LEU A 353 23.39 -13.88 7.61
N SER A 354 23.18 -14.10 8.92
CA SER A 354 23.89 -13.33 9.95
C SER A 354 25.40 -13.59 9.95
N GLN A 355 25.84 -14.82 9.72
CA GLN A 355 27.26 -15.19 9.61
C GLN A 355 27.93 -14.46 8.45
N MET A 356 27.25 -14.36 7.29
CA MET A 356 27.77 -13.62 6.13
C MET A 356 27.96 -12.11 6.40
N LEU A 357 27.27 -11.56 7.40
CA LEU A 357 27.37 -10.15 7.76
C LEU A 357 28.43 -9.87 8.83
N GLN A 358 28.94 -10.89 9.55
CA GLN A 358 29.87 -10.68 10.67
C GLN A 358 31.18 -10.02 10.25
N ASP A 359 31.64 -10.30 9.03
CA ASP A 359 32.89 -9.77 8.49
C ASP A 359 32.72 -8.41 7.78
N LEU A 360 31.51 -7.87 7.70
CA LEU A 360 31.26 -6.59 7.05
C LEU A 360 31.51 -5.41 8.02
N PRO A 361 32.11 -4.31 7.53
CA PRO A 361 32.34 -3.12 8.36
C PRO A 361 31.01 -2.50 8.82
N LEU A 362 30.95 -2.14 10.10
CA LEU A 362 29.77 -1.53 10.74
C LEU A 362 29.48 -0.09 10.29
N TYR A 363 30.39 0.52 9.52
CA TYR A 363 30.29 1.90 9.03
C TYR A 363 30.51 1.90 7.52
N ALA A 364 29.44 2.10 6.76
CA ALA A 364 29.47 2.43 5.33
C ALA A 364 28.57 3.63 5.06
#